data_AF-A0A1B6EJ88-F1
#
_entry.id   AF-A0A1B6EJ88-F1
#
_cell.length_a   1.000
_cell.length_b   1.000
_cell.length_c   1.000
_cell.angle_alpha   90.00
_cell.angle_beta   90.00
_cell.angle_gamma   90.00
#
_symmetry.space_group_name_H-M   'P 1'
#
loop_
_entity.id
_entity.type
_entity.pdbx_description
1 polymer ?
#
loop_
_entity_poly.entity_id
_entity_poly.type
_entity_poly.pdbx_seq_one_letter_code
_entity_poly.pdbx_strand_id
1 'polypeptide(L)'
;RKKKLYDQKLKTLRKQHNSAFIEQSDNKSKAMWKIINNERKEKLTKNPLECLKIEEEITDSPTAIASNLNNYFATIADTTLLKNGTPTPSTLTYNTPQIPKLVFFETNE
;
A
#
# COMPACT_ATOMS: atom_id res chain seq x y z
N ARG A 1 -10.25 -20.58 -28.05
CA ARG A 1 -9.43 -21.58 -27.32
C ARG A 1 -7.92 -21.30 -27.37
N LYS A 2 -7.32 -21.05 -28.54
CA LYS A 2 -5.87 -20.79 -28.69
C LYS A 2 -5.34 -19.58 -27.91
N LYS A 3 -6.04 -18.43 -27.96
CA LYS A 3 -5.68 -17.23 -27.19
C LYS A 3 -5.61 -17.48 -25.67
N LYS A 4 -6.61 -18.18 -25.12
CA LYS A 4 -6.66 -18.51 -23.68
C LYS A 4 -5.44 -19.33 -23.24
N LEU A 5 -5.09 -20.37 -24.00
CA LEU A 5 -3.91 -21.20 -23.72
C LEU A 5 -2.61 -20.38 -23.80
N TYR A 6 -2.53 -19.49 -24.79
CA TYR A 6 -1.41 -18.58 -24.93
C TYR A 6 -1.29 -17.63 -23.73
N ASP A 7 -2.37 -16.98 -23.33
CA ASP A 7 -2.41 -16.06 -22.18
C ASP A 7 -2.04 -16.80 -20.88
N GLN A 8 -2.51 -18.04 -20.71
CA GLN A 8 -2.17 -18.89 -19.58
C GLN A 8 -0.69 -19.26 -19.56
N LYS A 9 -0.13 -19.65 -20.72
CA LYS A 9 1.30 -19.94 -20.86
C LYS A 9 2.14 -18.71 -20.50
N LEU A 10 1.75 -17.53 -20.98
CA LEU A 10 2.44 -16.28 -20.68
C LEU A 10 2.42 -15.95 -19.17
N LYS A 11 1.28 -16.14 -18.50
CA LYS A 11 1.16 -15.96 -17.05
C LYS A 11 2.08 -16.92 -16.28
N THR A 12 2.13 -18.18 -16.70
CA THR A 12 3.03 -19.18 -16.09
C THR A 12 4.50 -18.79 -16.26
N LEU A 13 4.90 -18.40 -17.46
CA LEU A 13 6.28 -17.99 -17.75
C LEU A 13 6.71 -16.77 -16.91
N ARG A 14 5.84 -15.76 -16.78
CA ARG A 14 6.10 -14.59 -15.93
C ARG A 14 6.28 -14.98 -14.46
N LYS A 15 5.43 -15.88 -13.95
CA LYS A 15 5.54 -16.37 -12.57
C LYS A 15 6.86 -17.11 -12.34
N GLN A 16 7.25 -17.99 -13.27
CA GLN A 16 8.50 -18.74 -13.20
C GLN A 16 9.71 -17.80 -13.21
N HIS A 17 9.74 -16.85 -14.14
CA HIS A 17 10.80 -15.84 -14.22
C HIS A 17 10.92 -15.03 -12.92
N ASN A 18 9.81 -14.51 -12.40
CA ASN A 18 9.82 -13.71 -11.18
C ASN A 18 10.26 -14.51 -9.95
N SER A 19 9.89 -15.80 -9.88
CA SER A 19 10.32 -16.68 -8.78
C SER A 19 11.83 -16.90 -8.82
N ALA A 20 12.38 -17.22 -10.00
CA ALA A 20 13.82 -17.39 -10.20
C ALA A 20 14.60 -16.10 -9.90
N PHE A 21 14.07 -14.93 -10.31
CA PHE A 21 14.70 -13.63 -10.04
C PHE A 21 14.80 -13.33 -8.53
N ILE A 22 13.77 -13.65 -7.74
CA ILE A 22 13.81 -13.45 -6.28
C ILE A 22 14.81 -14.42 -5.65
N GLU A 23 14.79 -15.69 -6.05
CA GLU A 23 15.63 -16.75 -5.50
C GLU A 23 17.12 -16.50 -5.76
N GLN A 24 17.47 -16.03 -6.96
CA GLN A 24 18.84 -15.72 -7.36
C GLN A 24 19.35 -14.37 -6.85
N SER A 25 18.49 -13.55 -6.24
CA SER A 25 18.90 -12.21 -5.78
C SER A 25 19.58 -12.25 -4.41
N ASP A 26 20.68 -11.49 -4.29
CA ASP A 26 21.36 -11.29 -3.00
C ASP A 26 20.44 -10.61 -1.96
N ASN A 27 19.51 -9.76 -2.43
CA ASN A 27 18.53 -9.07 -1.60
C ASN A 27 17.10 -9.35 -2.09
N LYS A 28 16.49 -10.38 -1.50
CA LYS A 28 15.13 -10.87 -1.81
C LYS A 28 14.07 -9.77 -1.66
N SER A 29 14.16 -8.96 -0.62
CA SER A 29 13.23 -7.85 -0.37
C SER A 29 13.31 -6.80 -1.48
N LYS A 30 14.52 -6.41 -1.89
CA LYS A 30 14.73 -5.45 -2.98
C LYS A 30 14.27 -6.01 -4.33
N ALA A 31 14.54 -7.29 -4.59
CA ALA A 31 14.07 -7.97 -5.80
C ALA A 31 12.53 -8.04 -5.85
N MET A 32 11.89 -8.34 -4.72
CA MET A 32 10.43 -8.34 -4.60
C MET A 32 9.84 -6.96 -4.88
N TRP A 33 10.38 -5.91 -4.27
CA TRP A 33 9.96 -4.52 -4.51
C TRP A 33 10.15 -4.10 -5.97
N LYS A 34 11.24 -4.53 -6.61
CA LYS A 34 11.47 -4.27 -8.05
C LYS A 34 10.39 -4.91 -8.93
N ILE A 35 10.00 -6.16 -8.64
CA ILE A 35 8.89 -6.82 -9.35
C ILE A 35 7.58 -6.05 -9.15
N ILE A 36 7.25 -5.69 -7.90
CA ILE A 36 6.03 -4.95 -7.58
C ILE A 36 5.99 -3.63 -8.34
N ASN A 37 7.09 -2.87 -8.32
CA ASN A 37 7.17 -1.58 -9.00
C ASN A 37 7.05 -1.73 -10.53
N ASN A 38 7.60 -2.80 -11.11
CA ASN A 38 7.53 -3.04 -12.55
C ASN A 38 6.14 -3.52 -13.02
N GLU A 39 5.43 -4.31 -12.21
CA GLU A 39 4.08 -4.80 -12.51
C GLU A 39 2.99 -3.73 -12.26
N ARG A 40 3.24 -2.83 -11.29
CA ARG A 40 2.47 -1.59 -11.16
C ARG A 40 2.82 -0.70 -12.35
N LYS A 41 2.15 -0.90 -13.49
CA LYS A 41 2.16 0.06 -14.59
C LYS A 41 2.09 1.45 -13.97
N GLU A 42 3.10 2.28 -14.20
CA GLU A 42 2.95 3.70 -13.96
C GLU A 42 1.75 4.11 -14.80
N LYS A 43 0.61 4.35 -14.14
CA LYS A 43 -0.32 5.32 -14.68
C LYS A 43 0.51 6.58 -14.72
N LEU A 44 1.07 6.89 -15.89
CA LEU A 44 1.71 8.15 -16.20
C LEU A 44 0.64 9.25 -16.14
N THR A 45 -0.04 9.40 -15.01
CA THR A 45 -0.51 10.69 -14.57
C THR A 45 0.77 11.41 -14.16
N LYS A 46 1.48 11.94 -15.16
CA LYS A 46 2.53 12.95 -15.00
C LYS A 46 1.90 14.27 -14.56
N ASN A 47 0.99 14.22 -13.61
CA ASN A 47 0.48 15.40 -12.93
C ASN A 47 1.25 15.41 -11.62
N PRO A 48 2.48 15.99 -11.59
CA PRO A 48 3.07 16.32 -10.32
C PRO A 48 2.04 17.13 -9.52
N LEU A 49 2.02 16.94 -8.19
CA LEU A 49 1.27 17.85 -7.33
C LEU A 49 1.87 19.25 -7.54
N GLU A 50 1.19 20.08 -8.32
CA GLU A 50 1.61 21.46 -8.62
C GLU A 50 1.43 22.36 -7.40
N CYS A 51 0.39 22.11 -6.60
CA CYS A 51 0.15 22.80 -5.35
C CYS A 51 -0.71 21.97 -4.39
N LEU A 52 -0.56 22.23 -3.10
CA LEU A 52 -1.40 21.69 -2.02
C LEU A 52 -2.01 22.86 -1.26
N LYS A 53 -3.33 22.84 -1.05
CA LYS A 53 -3.98 23.75 -0.13
C LYS A 53 -3.76 23.25 1.30
N ILE A 54 -2.99 23.99 2.07
CA ILE A 54 -2.73 23.75 3.49
C ILE A 54 -3.50 24.82 4.24
N GLU A 55 -4.52 24.41 5.00
CA GLU A 55 -5.45 25.33 5.68
C GLU A 55 -6.15 26.29 4.69
N GLU A 56 -5.84 27.59 4.73
CA GLU A 56 -6.37 28.61 3.82
C GLU A 56 -5.40 28.99 2.69
N GLU A 57 -4.14 28.56 2.77
CA GLU A 57 -3.07 28.96 1.84
C GLU A 57 -2.76 27.86 0.82
N ILE A 58 -2.46 28.27 -0.41
CA ILE A 58 -2.06 27.36 -1.49
C ILE A 58 -0.53 27.40 -1.58
N THR A 59 0.10 26.25 -1.32
CA THR A 59 1.56 26.12 -1.36
C THR A 59 1.99 25.24 -2.54
N ASP A 60 2.94 25.72 -3.33
CA ASP A 60 3.57 25.01 -4.46
C ASP A 60 4.96 24.44 -4.11
N SER A 61 5.55 24.87 -3.00
CA SER A 61 6.86 24.42 -2.54
C SER A 61 6.85 22.94 -2.12
N PRO A 62 7.62 22.06 -2.82
CA PRO A 62 7.65 20.63 -2.50
C PRO A 62 8.09 20.32 -1.07
N THR A 63 9.02 21.12 -0.53
CA THR A 63 9.53 20.96 0.84
C THR A 63 8.45 21.25 1.88
N ALA A 64 7.65 22.30 1.65
CA ALA A 64 6.57 22.67 2.54
C ALA A 64 5.44 21.64 2.49
N ILE A 65 5.09 21.15 1.30
CA ILE A 65 4.14 20.05 1.09
C ILE A 65 4.59 18.80 1.85
N ALA A 66 5.84 18.37 1.67
CA ALA A 66 6.39 17.19 2.32
C ALA A 66 6.41 17.33 3.85
N SER A 67 6.84 18.49 4.36
CA SER A 67 6.85 18.77 5.80
C SER A 67 5.45 18.70 6.39
N ASN A 68 4.46 19.32 5.74
CA ASN A 68 3.08 19.29 6.19
C ASN A 68 2.50 17.86 6.21
N LEU A 69 2.70 17.09 5.14
CA LEU A 69 2.25 15.69 5.09
C LEU A 69 2.92 14.85 6.18
N ASN A 70 4.23 15.00 6.35
CA ASN A 70 4.97 14.28 7.38
C ASN A 70 4.45 14.60 8.77
N ASN A 71 4.24 15.89 9.08
CA ASN A 71 3.68 16.32 10.36
C ASN A 71 2.26 15.79 10.57
N TYR A 72 1.42 15.87 9.54
CA TYR A 72 0.05 15.38 9.60
C TYR A 72 -0.01 13.87 9.90
N PHE A 73 0.70 13.06 9.11
CA PHE A 73 0.68 11.60 9.29
C PHE A 73 1.46 11.13 10.52
N ALA A 74 2.47 11.86 10.99
CA ALA A 74 3.15 11.56 12.24
C ALA A 74 2.26 11.83 13.46
N THR A 75 1.45 12.89 13.41
CA THR A 75 0.63 13.33 14.54
C THR A 75 -0.80 12.77 14.52
N ILE A 76 -1.19 12.05 13.46
CA ILE A 76 -2.57 11.56 13.34
C ILE A 76 -2.96 10.56 14.43
N ALA A 77 -2.00 9.75 14.90
CA ALA A 77 -2.22 8.83 16.00
C ALA A 77 -2.49 9.59 17.31
N ASP A 78 -1.63 10.56 17.64
CA ASP A 78 -1.77 11.38 18.85
C ASP A 78 -3.06 12.21 18.83
N THR A 79 -3.37 12.85 17.69
CA THR A 79 -4.61 13.63 17.53
C THR A 79 -5.86 12.76 17.63
N THR A 80 -5.83 11.53 17.11
CA THR A 80 -6.95 10.59 17.22
C THR A 80 -7.14 10.09 18.65
N LEU A 81 -6.04 9.83 19.37
CA LEU A 81 -6.09 9.40 20.78
C LEU A 81 -6.63 10.51 21.69
N LEU A 82 -6.21 11.77 21.47
CA LEU A 82 -6.68 12.94 22.24
C LEU A 82 -8.17 13.21 22.01
N LYS A 83 -8.65 13.05 20.77
CA LYS A 83 -10.05 13.31 20.41
C LYS A 83 -11.03 12.29 21.00
N ASN A 84 -10.58 11.08 21.28
CA ASN A 84 -11.41 9.99 21.77
C ASN A 84 -11.43 9.82 23.30
N GLY A 85 -10.76 10.70 24.06
CA GLY A 85 -10.80 10.71 25.53
C GLY A 85 -10.06 9.53 26.18
N THR A 86 -8.91 9.83 26.79
CA THR A 86 -8.15 9.01 27.76
C THR A 86 -8.26 7.48 27.68
N PRO A 87 -7.19 6.75 27.26
CA PRO A 87 -7.02 5.39 27.75
C PRO A 87 -6.64 5.50 29.23
N THR A 88 -7.56 5.20 30.13
CA THR A 88 -7.18 4.79 31.48
C THR A 88 -6.23 3.60 31.35
N PRO A 89 -5.21 3.45 32.23
CA PRO A 89 -4.33 2.28 32.21
C PRO A 89 -5.12 1.06 32.73
N SER A 90 -6.02 0.56 31.91
CA SER A 90 -6.65 -0.73 32.09
C SER A 90 -5.70 -1.75 31.46
N THR A 91 -5.15 -2.59 32.34
CA THR A 91 -4.62 -3.93 32.06
C THR A 91 -4.85 -4.40 30.64
N LEU A 92 -3.77 -4.74 29.93
CA LEU A 92 -3.73 -5.38 28.61
C LEU A 92 -4.74 -6.54 28.50
N THR A 93 -5.99 -6.23 28.19
CA THR A 93 -6.89 -7.14 27.51
C THR A 93 -6.72 -6.82 26.04
N TYR A 94 -6.05 -7.69 25.30
CA TYR A 94 -5.93 -7.62 23.86
C TYR A 94 -7.33 -7.57 23.25
N ASN A 95 -7.82 -6.36 22.99
CA ASN A 95 -9.00 -6.15 22.16
C ASN A 95 -8.58 -6.54 20.74
N THR A 96 -8.93 -7.77 20.37
CA THR A 96 -8.91 -8.25 19.00
C THR A 96 -9.48 -7.15 18.10
N PRO A 97 -8.75 -6.71 17.05
CA PRO A 97 -9.32 -5.78 16.08
C PRO A 97 -10.62 -6.40 15.56
N GLN A 98 -11.69 -5.59 15.48
CA GLN A 98 -12.98 -5.98 14.91
C GLN A 98 -12.80 -6.20 13.40
N ILE A 99 -12.18 -7.33 13.05
CA ILE A 99 -12.04 -7.80 11.69
C ILE A 99 -13.40 -8.40 11.33
N PRO A 100 -14.12 -7.87 10.33
CA PRO A 100 -15.36 -8.49 9.89
C PRO A 100 -15.07 -9.93 9.48
N LYS A 101 -15.82 -10.86 10.06
CA LYS A 101 -15.69 -12.29 9.79
C LYS A 101 -16.05 -12.56 8.33
N LEU A 102 -15.03 -12.68 7.48
CA LEU A 102 -15.18 -13.08 6.09
C LEU A 102 -15.51 -14.57 6.04
N VAL A 103 -16.78 -14.89 5.84
CA VAL A 103 -17.27 -16.24 5.58
C VAL A 103 -17.31 -16.43 4.07
N PHE A 104 -16.52 -17.35 3.55
CA PHE A 104 -16.59 -17.76 2.15
C PHE A 104 -17.49 -18.99 2.05
N PHE A 105 -18.44 -18.95 1.13
CA PHE A 105 -19.24 -20.10 0.74
C PHE A 105 -18.71 -20.64 -0.59
N GLU A 106 -18.70 -21.96 -0.72
CA GLU A 106 -18.40 -22.59 -2.01
C GLU A 106 -19.47 -22.17 -3.02
N THR A 107 -19.04 -21.68 -4.18
CA THR A 107 -19.94 -21.44 -5.31
C THR A 107 -20.23 -22.79 -5.96
N ASN A 108 -21.49 -23.20 -5.94
CA ASN A 108 -21.98 -24.45 -6.55
C ASN A 108 -21.47 -24.62 -7.99
N GLU A 109 -21.12 -25.87 -8.34
CA GLU A 109 -20.64 -26.32 -9.66
C GLU A 109 -21.55 -25.98 -10.83
#